data_AF-A0A0Q7JVX0-F1
#
_entry.id   AF-A0A0Q7JVX0-F1
#
_cell.length_a   1.000
_cell.length_b   1.000
_cell.length_c   1.000
_cell.angle_alpha   90.00
_cell.angle_beta   90.00
_cell.angle_gamma   90.00
#
_symmetry.space_group_name_H-M   'P 1'
#
loop_
_entity.id
_entity.type
_entity.pdbx_description
1 polymer ?
#
loop_
_entity_poly.entity_id
_entity_poly.type
_entity_poly.pdbx_seq_one_letter_code
_entity_poly.pdbx_strand_id
1 'polypeptide(L)' 'MSDQEQPPVLRIVRGNPTPDDVAALVVVLAAAGGGDDAPAPAPTSRWAASARPHGATAPARGGWRASALPR' A
#
# COMPACT_ATOMS: atom_id res chain seq x y z
N MET A 1 -35.28 -15.72 -4.84
CA MET A 1 -34.06 -15.19 -4.21
C MET A 1 -33.30 -16.37 -3.64
N SER A 2 -32.73 -17.17 -4.53
CA SER A 2 -31.99 -18.37 -4.13
C SER A 2 -30.54 -17.96 -4.03
N ASP A 3 -30.07 -17.81 -2.80
CA ASP A 3 -28.65 -17.70 -2.45
C ASP A 3 -28.05 -19.09 -2.72
N GLN A 4 -27.83 -19.40 -4.00
CA GLN A 4 -27.46 -20.74 -4.47
C GLN A 4 -25.98 -20.99 -4.14
N GLU A 5 -25.78 -21.70 -3.03
CA GLU A 5 -24.71 -22.68 -2.77
C GLU A 5 -23.34 -22.35 -3.37
N GLN A 6 -22.75 -21.24 -2.93
CA GLN A 6 -21.30 -21.13 -3.00
C GLN A 6 -20.68 -22.17 -2.05
N PRO A 7 -19.66 -22.92 -2.50
CA PRO A 7 -18.98 -23.86 -1.63
C PRO A 7 -18.39 -23.14 -0.41
N PRO A 8 -18.42 -23.76 0.78
CA PRO A 8 -17.95 -23.11 2.00
C PRO A 8 -16.46 -22.76 1.89
N VAL A 9 -16.10 -21.54 2.30
CA VAL A 9 -14.72 -21.05 2.29
C VAL A 9 -13.83 -21.83 3.28
N LEU A 10 -14.42 -22.30 4.38
CA LEU A 10 -13.77 -23.13 5.40
C LEU A 10 -14.67 -24.31 5.75
N ARG A 11 -14.10 -25.53 5.78
CA ARG A 11 -14.82 -26.76 6.16
C ARG A 11 -14.05 -27.54 7.22
N ILE A 12 -14.69 -27.79 8.36
CA ILE A 12 -14.16 -28.64 9.42
C ILE A 12 -14.43 -30.10 9.05
N VAL A 13 -13.37 -30.88 8.79
CA VAL A 13 -13.50 -32.30 8.38
C VAL A 13 -13.48 -33.25 9.59
N ARG A 14 -12.90 -32.82 10.72
CA ARG A 14 -12.78 -33.61 11.95
C ARG A 14 -12.65 -32.69 13.17
N GLY A 15 -13.13 -33.17 14.33
CA GLY A 15 -13.03 -32.47 15.61
C GLY A 15 -14.28 -31.62 15.90
N ASN A 16 -14.31 -31.02 17.09
CA ASN A 16 -15.35 -30.07 17.50
C ASN A 16 -14.66 -28.81 18.05
N PRO A 17 -14.15 -27.93 17.16
CA PRO A 17 -13.48 -26.71 17.58
C PRO A 17 -14.45 -25.79 18.31
N THR A 18 -13.95 -25.05 19.29
CA THR A 18 -14.73 -24.02 19.96
C THR A 18 -14.92 -22.81 19.03
N PRO A 19 -15.87 -21.91 19.32
CA PRO A 19 -16.02 -20.67 18.56
C PRO A 19 -14.73 -19.84 18.52
N ASP A 20 -13.97 -19.83 19.60
CA ASP A 20 -12.69 -19.10 19.69
C ASP A 20 -11.62 -19.69 18.76
N ASP A 21 -11.56 -21.01 18.62
CA ASP A 21 -10.64 -21.67 17.69
C ASP A 21 -10.96 -21.29 16.24
N VAL A 22 -12.25 -21.25 15.88
CA VAL A 22 -12.68 -20.85 14.53
C VAL A 22 -12.35 -19.37 14.28
N ALA A 23 -12.57 -18.50 15.27
CA ALA A 23 -12.21 -17.09 15.17
C ALA A 23 -10.70 -16.90 14.95
N ALA A 24 -9.86 -17.63 15.69
CA ALA A 24 -8.42 -17.59 15.53
C ALA A 24 -7.98 -17.99 14.10
N LEU A 25 -8.58 -19.05 13.54
CA LEU A 25 -8.29 -19.48 12.16
C LEU A 25 -8.69 -18.42 11.13
N VAL A 26 -9.86 -17.80 11.29
CA VAL A 26 -10.33 -16.73 10.39
C VAL A 26 -9.39 -15.53 10.45
N VAL A 27 -8.97 -15.11 11.64
CA VAL A 27 -8.03 -13.99 11.81
C VAL A 27 -6.70 -14.26 11.11
N VAL A 28 -6.13 -15.45 11.31
CA VAL A 28 -4.86 -15.84 10.68
C VAL A 28 -4.99 -15.85 9.15
N LEU A 29 -6.08 -16.42 8.62
CA LEU A 29 -6.31 -16.48 7.18
C LEU A 29 -6.54 -15.09 6.57
N ALA A 30 -7.28 -14.22 7.24
CA ALA A 30 -7.50 -12.84 6.81
C ALA A 30 -6.19 -12.04 6.79
N ALA A 31 -5.33 -12.21 7.80
CA ALA A 31 -4.02 -11.57 7.85
C ALA A 31 -3.09 -12.10 6.74
N ALA A 32 -3.08 -13.41 6.49
CA ALA A 32 -2.27 -14.02 5.43
C ALA A 32 -2.74 -13.64 4.02
N GLY A 33 -4.05 -13.42 3.85
CA GLY A 33 -4.66 -13.07 2.57
C GLY A 33 -4.35 -11.67 2.08
N GLY A 34 -3.65 -10.84 2.87
CA GLY A 34 -3.43 -9.43 2.55
C GLY A 34 -4.77 -8.71 2.51
N GLY A 35 -5.36 -8.46 3.69
CA GLY A 35 -6.43 -7.47 3.79
C GLY A 35 -5.98 -6.14 3.18
N ASP A 36 -6.94 -5.33 2.72
CA ASP A 36 -6.74 -4.01 2.11
C ASP A 36 -5.79 -3.15 2.96
N ASP A 37 -4.48 -3.33 2.77
CA ASP A 37 -3.48 -2.43 3.29
C ASP A 37 -3.82 -1.10 2.66
N ALA A 38 -4.04 -0.08 3.49
CA ALA A 38 -4.27 1.27 3.02
C ALA A 38 -3.23 1.55 1.93
N PRO A 39 -3.65 1.94 0.70
CA PRO A 39 -2.77 1.94 -0.44
C PRO A 39 -1.54 2.75 -0.06
N ALA A 40 -0.38 2.09 -0.11
CA ALA A 40 0.88 2.74 0.18
C ALA A 40 0.94 4.03 -0.64
N PRO A 41 1.42 5.15 -0.07
CA PRO A 41 1.47 6.40 -0.80
C PRO A 41 2.18 6.16 -2.13
N ALA A 42 1.50 6.54 -3.23
CA ALA A 42 2.00 6.26 -4.56
C ALA A 42 3.45 6.80 -4.68
N PRO A 43 4.38 6.01 -5.22
CA PRO A 43 5.75 6.45 -5.35
C PRO A 43 5.80 7.75 -6.15
N THR A 44 6.65 8.69 -5.73
CA THR A 44 6.79 9.96 -6.44
C THR A 44 7.28 9.68 -7.85
N SER A 45 6.48 10.00 -8.87
CA SER A 45 6.88 9.80 -10.26
C SER A 45 8.12 10.63 -10.55
N ARG A 46 9.24 9.96 -10.88
CA ARG A 46 10.50 10.63 -11.26
C ARG A 46 10.30 11.49 -12.52
N TRP A 47 9.47 11.04 -13.44
CA TRP A 47 9.12 11.81 -14.64
C TRP A 47 8.33 13.07 -14.27
N ALA A 48 7.29 12.95 -13.44
CA ALA A 48 6.53 14.13 -12.97
C ALA A 48 7.38 15.09 -12.12
N ALA A 49 8.31 14.57 -11.31
CA ALA A 49 9.24 15.37 -10.52
C ALA A 49 10.22 16.14 -11.42
N SER A 50 10.70 15.54 -12.51
CA SER A 50 11.59 16.20 -13.48
C SER A 50 10.92 17.35 -14.24
N ALA A 51 9.60 17.28 -14.44
CA ALA A 51 8.84 18.35 -15.07
C ALA A 51 8.68 19.59 -14.16
N ARG A 52 9.00 19.48 -12.85
CA ARG A 52 8.93 20.61 -11.93
C ARG A 52 10.21 21.44 -12.04
N PRO A 53 10.11 22.77 -12.20
CA PRO A 53 11.27 23.63 -12.18
C PRO A 53 11.94 23.54 -10.81
N HIS A 54 13.07 22.86 -10.74
CA HIS A 54 13.87 22.79 -9.53
C HIS A 54 14.54 24.13 -9.33
N GLY A 55 14.17 24.83 -8.26
CA GLY A 55 14.83 26.01 -7.70
C GLY A 55 15.68 26.73 -8.72
N ALA A 56 15.02 27.42 -9.66
CA ALA A 56 15.73 28.19 -10.65
C ALA A 56 16.64 29.16 -9.89
N THR A 57 17.96 29.02 -10.07
CA THR A 57 18.82 30.20 -9.95
C THR A 57 18.29 31.13 -11.03
N ALA A 58 17.34 32.00 -10.67
CA ALA A 58 16.81 32.97 -11.59
C ALA A 58 17.99 33.67 -12.28
N PRO A 59 17.85 34.16 -13.52
CA PRO A 59 18.85 35.01 -14.15
C PRO A 59 18.94 36.33 -13.37
N ALA A 60 19.57 36.24 -12.20
CA ALA A 60 19.76 37.26 -11.21
C ALA A 60 21.26 37.43 -11.05
N ARG A 61 21.68 38.63 -10.66
CA ARG A 61 23.09 38.91 -10.38
C ARG A 61 23.57 37.93 -9.30
N GLY A 62 24.55 37.09 -9.66
CA GLY A 62 25.07 36.04 -8.77
C GLY A 62 24.49 34.63 -8.98
N GLY A 63 23.53 34.42 -9.90
CA GLY A 63 22.96 33.09 -10.14
C GLY A 63 24.00 32.02 -10.54
N TRP A 64 25.01 32.42 -11.32
CA TRP A 64 26.15 31.58 -11.71
C TRP A 64 27.17 31.33 -10.58
N ARG A 65 27.16 32.17 -9.52
CA ARG A 65 27.96 31.93 -8.31
C ARG A 65 27.23 30.95 -7.38
N ALA A 66 25.91 31.09 -7.27
CA ALA A 66 25.08 30.18 -6.50
C ALA A 66 25.12 28.74 -7.03
N SER A 67 25.34 28.54 -8.33
CA SER A 67 25.52 27.20 -8.91
C SER A 67 26.81 26.48 -8.50
N ALA A 68 27.80 27.21 -7.98
CA ALA A 68 29.08 26.65 -7.53
C ALA A 68 29.13 26.38 -6.02
N LEU A 69 28.07 26.72 -5.28
CA LEU A 69 27.97 26.47 -3.83
C LEU A 69 27.30 25.11 -3.56
N PRO A 70 27.67 24.41 -2.47
CA PRO A 70 26.97 23.20 -2.04
C PRO A 70 25.49 23.50 -1.76
N ARG A 71 24.60 22.56 -2.12
CA ARG A 71 23.17 22.62 -1.80
C ARG A 71 22.86 21.90 -0.50
#